data_AF-E2SL92-F1
#
_entry.id   AF-E2SL92-F1
#
_cell.length_a   1.000
_cell.length_b   1.000
_cell.length_c   1.000
_cell.angle_alpha   90.00
_cell.angle_beta   90.00
_cell.angle_gamma   90.00
#
_symmetry.space_group_name_H-M   'P 1'
#
loop_
_entity.id
_entity.type
_entity.pdbx_description
1 polymer ?
#
loop_
_entity_poly.entity_id
_entity_poly.type
_entity_poly.pdbx_seq_one_letter_code
_entity_poly.pdbx_strand_id
1 'polypeptide(L)'
;GLIFQSDQGWQYQMEPYHRFLKDKGIIQSMSRKGNCLDNSPIENFFGKMKNEMFYGHEYEFKTLDELEIAMKGYIEYYNTKRITVKLKGLTPVQYRNQSSLTA
;
A
#
# COMPACT_ATOMS: atom_id res chain seq x y z
N GLY A 1 -19.44 -4.70 2.11
CA GLY A 1 -18.33 -5.67 2.18
C GLY A 1 -17.02 -4.95 1.93
N LEU A 2 -15.88 -5.55 2.31
CA LEU A 2 -14.56 -5.00 2.01
C LEU A 2 -14.31 -5.02 0.50
N ILE A 3 -13.84 -3.91 -0.07
CA ILE A 3 -13.47 -3.82 -1.49
C ILE A 3 -11.94 -3.87 -1.60
N PHE A 4 -11.43 -4.78 -2.42
CA PHE A 4 -10.01 -4.84 -2.79
C PHE A 4 -9.83 -4.21 -4.17
N GLN A 5 -9.20 -3.05 -4.21
CA GLN A 5 -8.87 -2.37 -5.47
C GLN A 5 -7.50 -2.87 -5.97
N SER A 6 -7.43 -3.33 -7.21
CA SER A 6 -6.18 -3.70 -7.88
C SER A 6 -6.11 -3.15 -9.29
N ASP A 7 -4.91 -3.18 -9.89
CA ASP A 7 -4.78 -3.07 -11.34
C ASP A 7 -5.22 -4.38 -12.03
N GLN A 8 -5.04 -4.42 -13.36
CA GLN A 8 -5.24 -5.62 -14.17
C GLN A 8 -3.94 -6.45 -14.30
N GLY A 9 -3.07 -6.45 -13.30
CA GLY A 9 -1.90 -7.32 -13.27
C GLY A 9 -2.31 -8.79 -13.37
N TRP A 10 -1.50 -9.59 -14.09
CA TRP A 10 -1.78 -11.00 -14.33
C TRP A 10 -2.15 -11.77 -13.06
N GLN A 11 -1.40 -11.58 -11.97
CA GLN A 11 -1.64 -12.25 -10.70
C GLN A 11 -3.05 -12.00 -10.12
N TYR A 12 -3.61 -10.81 -10.36
CA TYR A 12 -4.92 -10.41 -9.84
C TYR A 12 -6.09 -10.90 -10.69
N GLN A 13 -5.80 -11.35 -11.92
CA GLN A 13 -6.78 -11.96 -12.84
C GLN A 13 -6.85 -13.49 -12.70
N MET A 14 -5.91 -14.09 -11.96
CA MET A 14 -5.84 -15.54 -11.80
C MET A 14 -6.98 -16.04 -10.90
N GLU A 15 -7.63 -17.12 -11.32
CA GLU A 15 -8.75 -17.71 -10.57
C GLU A 15 -8.42 -18.14 -9.12
N PRO A 16 -7.22 -18.67 -8.80
CA PRO A 16 -6.82 -18.87 -7.41
C PRO A 16 -6.95 -17.60 -6.54
N TYR A 17 -6.65 -16.43 -7.10
CA TYR A 17 -6.72 -15.15 -6.38
C TYR A 17 -8.16 -14.69 -6.19
N HIS A 18 -9.00 -14.80 -7.23
CA HIS A 18 -10.43 -14.52 -7.15
C HIS A 18 -11.13 -15.39 -6.10
N ARG A 19 -10.86 -16.70 -6.08
CA ARG A 19 -11.40 -17.61 -5.06
C ARG A 19 -10.96 -17.23 -3.66
N PHE A 20 -9.68 -16.94 -3.46
CA PHE A 20 -9.16 -16.49 -2.17
C PHE A 20 -9.88 -15.25 -1.64
N LEU A 21 -10.15 -14.26 -2.49
CA LEU A 21 -10.90 -13.05 -2.09
C LEU A 21 -12.37 -13.37 -1.78
N LYS A 22 -13.01 -14.18 -2.62
CA LYS A 22 -14.41 -14.60 -2.45
C LYS A 22 -14.62 -15.37 -1.14
N ASP A 23 -13.73 -16.30 -0.82
CA ASP A 23 -13.79 -17.09 0.41
C ASP A 23 -13.66 -16.22 1.68
N LYS A 24 -13.05 -15.04 1.56
CA LYS A 24 -12.95 -14.03 2.62
C LYS A 24 -14.07 -12.98 2.58
N GLY A 25 -15.04 -13.11 1.68
CA GLY A 25 -16.11 -12.11 1.50
C GLY A 25 -15.63 -10.76 0.99
N ILE A 26 -14.48 -10.73 0.32
CA ILE A 26 -13.87 -9.52 -0.24
C ILE A 26 -14.30 -9.37 -1.70
N ILE A 27 -14.80 -8.20 -2.05
CA ILE A 27 -15.21 -7.87 -3.42
C ILE A 27 -14.00 -7.26 -4.13
N GLN A 28 -13.53 -7.92 -5.19
CA GLN A 28 -12.47 -7.35 -6.02
C GLN A 28 -13.03 -6.29 -6.97
N SER A 29 -12.32 -5.17 -7.08
CA SER A 29 -12.54 -4.12 -8.06
C SER A 29 -11.23 -3.87 -8.80
N MET A 30 -11.24 -4.01 -10.11
CA MET A 30 -10.05 -3.79 -10.94
C MET A 30 -10.15 -2.46 -11.68
N SER A 31 -9.08 -1.67 -11.63
CA SER A 31 -8.98 -0.38 -12.32
C SER A 31 -9.24 -0.55 -13.81
N ARG A 32 -10.00 0.38 -14.41
CA ARG A 32 -10.24 0.37 -15.86
C ARG A 32 -8.92 0.62 -16.60
N LYS A 33 -8.75 -0.03 -17.75
CA LYS A 33 -7.61 0.25 -18.64
C LYS A 33 -7.57 1.75 -18.97
N GLY A 34 -6.44 2.40 -18.69
CA GLY A 34 -6.27 3.84 -18.90
C GLY A 34 -6.75 4.74 -17.76
N ASN A 35 -7.27 4.21 -16.64
CA ASN A 35 -7.60 4.99 -15.45
C ASN A 35 -6.49 4.90 -14.40
N CYS A 36 -5.54 5.85 -14.41
CA CYS A 36 -4.43 5.88 -13.45
C CYS A 36 -4.85 6.30 -12.04
N LEU A 37 -6.00 6.96 -11.88
CA LEU A 37 -6.41 7.53 -10.59
C LEU A 37 -6.68 6.45 -9.54
N ASP A 38 -7.20 5.30 -9.96
CA ASP A 38 -7.52 4.19 -9.05
C ASP A 38 -6.24 3.52 -8.50
N ASN A 39 -5.14 3.51 -9.27
CA ASN A 39 -3.85 2.95 -8.86
C ASN A 39 -2.91 3.99 -8.23
N SER A 40 -3.15 5.28 -8.49
CA SER A 40 -2.29 6.37 -8.06
C SER A 40 -1.95 6.38 -6.56
N PRO A 41 -2.89 6.07 -5.63
CA PRO A 41 -2.56 6.07 -4.20
C PRO A 41 -1.48 5.03 -3.83
N ILE A 42 -1.60 3.81 -4.36
CA ILE A 42 -0.65 2.74 -4.04
C ILE A 42 0.67 2.92 -4.78
N GLU A 43 0.65 3.44 -6.02
CA GLU A 43 1.85 3.84 -6.75
C GLU A 43 2.61 4.96 -6.02
N ASN A 44 1.89 5.95 -5.49
CA ASN A 44 2.50 7.03 -4.71
C ASN A 44 3.21 6.50 -3.46
N PHE A 45 2.57 5.57 -2.75
CA PHE A 45 3.16 4.91 -1.59
C PHE A 45 4.46 4.17 -1.98
N PHE A 46 4.41 3.31 -3.00
CA PHE A 46 5.60 2.57 -3.44
C PHE A 46 6.70 3.47 -3.97
N GLY A 47 6.36 4.56 -4.68
CA GLY A 47 7.32 5.56 -5.11
C GLY A 47 8.04 6.21 -3.93
N LYS A 48 7.31 6.57 -2.86
CA LYS A 48 7.91 7.11 -1.63
C LYS A 48 8.82 6.10 -0.94
N MET A 49 8.36 4.87 -0.76
CA MET A 49 9.15 3.82 -0.14
C MET A 49 10.46 3.58 -0.90
N LYS A 50 10.40 3.47 -2.22
CA LYS A 50 11.63 3.29 -3.02
C LYS A 50 12.57 4.48 -2.91
N ASN A 51 12.06 5.70 -3.03
CA ASN A 51 12.88 6.92 -2.95
C ASN A 51 13.51 7.14 -1.57
N GLU A 52 12.80 6.82 -0.49
CA GLU A 52 13.23 7.14 0.86
C GLU A 52 13.99 6.01 1.56
N MET A 53 13.79 4.75 1.15
CA MET A 53 14.39 3.58 1.79
C MET A 53 15.31 2.77 0.87
N PHE A 54 15.07 2.75 -0.44
CA PHE A 54 15.75 1.81 -1.33
C PHE A 54 16.81 2.48 -2.22
N TYR A 55 16.45 3.54 -2.95
CA TYR A 55 17.36 4.18 -3.91
C TYR A 55 18.54 4.85 -3.19
N GLY A 56 19.76 4.51 -3.62
CA GLY A 56 20.99 4.93 -2.96
C GLY A 56 21.40 4.05 -1.77
N HIS A 57 20.59 3.04 -1.43
CA HIS A 57 20.82 2.10 -0.34
C HIS A 57 20.76 0.64 -0.81
N GLU A 58 20.69 0.39 -2.13
CA GLU A 58 20.52 -0.96 -2.67
C GLU A 58 21.64 -1.92 -2.25
N TYR A 59 22.86 -1.39 -2.08
CA TYR A 59 24.04 -2.14 -1.66
C TYR A 59 24.00 -2.59 -0.19
N GLU A 60 23.09 -2.05 0.62
CA GLU A 60 22.92 -2.40 2.03
C GLU A 60 22.16 -3.71 2.20
N PHE A 61 21.39 -4.14 1.19
CA PHE A 61 20.59 -5.36 1.20
C PHE A 61 21.32 -6.50 0.47
N LYS A 62 21.91 -7.42 1.22
CA LYS A 62 22.63 -8.59 0.69
C LYS A 62 21.69 -9.77 0.44
N THR A 63 20.53 -9.78 1.09
CA THR A 63 19.51 -10.82 0.95
C THR A 63 18.12 -10.23 0.77
N LEU A 64 17.20 -11.03 0.22
CA LEU A 64 15.79 -10.64 0.14
C LEU A 64 15.15 -10.50 1.52
N ASP A 65 15.60 -11.29 2.50
CA ASP A 65 15.12 -11.21 3.88
C ASP A 65 15.47 -9.86 4.53
N GLU A 66 16.69 -9.37 4.31
CA GLU A 66 17.12 -8.03 4.76
C GLU A 66 16.27 -6.92 4.13
N LEU A 67 15.99 -7.03 2.82
CA LEU A 67 15.11 -6.10 2.12
C LEU A 67 13.67 -6.16 2.67
N GLU A 68 13.15 -7.36 2.94
CA GLU A 68 11.81 -7.54 3.52
C GLU A 68 11.70 -6.90 4.90
N ILE A 69 12.74 -7.06 5.75
CA ILE A 69 12.81 -6.43 7.07
C ILE A 69 12.77 -4.90 6.94
N ALA A 70 13.56 -4.34 6.03
CA ALA A 70 13.58 -2.90 5.77
C ALA A 70 12.22 -2.37 5.24
N MET A 71 11.58 -3.12 4.34
CA MET A 71 10.23 -2.82 3.85
C MET A 71 9.20 -2.81 4.99
N LYS A 72 9.22 -3.81 5.87
CA LYS A 72 8.33 -3.88 7.05
C LYS A 72 8.56 -2.69 7.98
N GLY A 73 9.81 -2.35 8.26
CA GLY A 73 10.18 -1.19 9.08
C GLY A 73 9.70 0.13 8.47
N TYR A 74 9.85 0.31 7.16
CA TYR A 74 9.35 1.50 6.46
C TYR A 74 7.83 1.59 6.50
N ILE A 75 7.10 0.48 6.30
CA ILE A 75 5.63 0.44 6.39
C ILE A 75 5.16 0.86 7.79
N GLU A 76 5.82 0.38 8.84
CA GLU A 76 5.49 0.77 10.21
C GLU A 76 5.74 2.27 10.44
N TYR A 77 6.93 2.76 10.05
CA TYR A 77 7.27 4.19 10.11
C TYR A 77 6.25 5.05 9.37
N TYR A 78 5.93 4.68 8.12
CA TYR A 78 5.00 5.42 7.27
C TYR A 78 3.63 5.56 7.93
N ASN A 79 3.12 4.48 8.52
CA ASN A 79 1.78 4.45 9.11
C ASN A 79 1.69 5.10 10.49
N THR A 80 2.76 5.05 11.30
CA THR A 80 2.69 5.36 12.74
C THR A 80 3.55 6.54 13.19
N LYS A 81 4.54 6.95 12.39
CA LYS A 81 5.53 7.98 12.79
C LYS A 81 5.70 9.09 11.77
N ARG A 82 5.31 8.87 10.51
CA ARG A 82 5.46 9.87 9.44
C ARG A 82 4.61 11.11 9.69
N ILE A 83 5.26 12.26 9.77
CA ILE A 83 4.61 13.56 9.79
C ILE A 83 4.13 13.89 8.37
N THR A 84 2.82 14.08 8.21
CA THR A 84 2.23 14.43 6.91
C THR A 84 1.58 15.80 6.96
N VAL A 85 2.18 16.79 6.30
CA VAL A 85 1.70 18.19 6.30
C VAL A 85 0.26 18.29 5.78
N LYS A 86 -0.07 17.56 4.71
CA LYS A 86 -1.43 17.49 4.16
C LYS A 86 -2.46 16.99 5.18
N LEU A 87 -2.04 16.18 6.15
CA LEU A 87 -2.87 15.66 7.24
C LEU A 87 -2.71 16.47 8.53
N LYS A 88 -2.30 17.75 8.44
CA LYS A 88 -2.06 18.63 9.59
C LYS A 88 -1.05 18.07 10.60
N GLY A 89 -0.06 17.34 10.11
CA GLY A 89 0.98 16.72 10.93
C GLY A 89 0.60 15.35 11.50
N LEU A 90 -0.61 14.85 11.25
CA LEU A 90 -1.03 13.52 11.67
C LEU A 90 -0.38 12.43 10.82
N THR A 91 -0.17 11.28 11.45
CA THR A 91 0.19 10.04 10.78
C THR A 91 -1.04 9.44 10.08
N PRO A 92 -0.86 8.57 9.07
CA PRO A 92 -1.98 7.89 8.41
C PRO A 92 -2.93 7.18 9.38
N VAL A 93 -2.39 6.50 10.40
CA VAL A 93 -3.21 5.83 11.43
C VAL A 93 -3.97 6.83 12.28
N GLN A 94 -3.33 7.90 12.75
CA GLN A 94 -4.01 8.94 13.54
C GLN A 94 -5.13 9.60 12.72
N TYR A 95 -4.88 9.92 11.46
CA TYR A 95 -5.87 10.52 10.58
C TYR A 95 -7.08 9.58 10.37
N ARG A 96 -6.83 8.29 10.13
CA ARG A 96 -7.90 7.26 10.00
C ARG A 96 -8.73 7.13 11.28
N ASN A 97 -8.08 7.11 12.44
CA ASN A 97 -8.79 6.98 13.72
C ASN A 97 -9.63 8.22 14.01
N GLN A 98 -9.13 9.42 13.68
CA GLN A 98 -9.90 10.65 13.82
C GLN A 98 -11.11 10.68 12.89
N SER A 99 -10.95 10.29 11.61
CA SER A 99 -12.07 10.27 10.65
C SER A 99 -13.15 9.25 11.04
N SER A 100 -12.76 8.16 11.72
CA SER A 100 -13.69 7.12 12.20
C SER A 100 -14.46 7.53 13.46
N LEU A 101 -13.98 8.54 14.22
CA LEU A 101 -14.68 9.10 15.38
C LEU A 101 -15.70 10.18 15.00
N THR A 102 -15.60 10.71 13.78
CA THR A 102 -16.47 11.78 13.26
C THR A 102 -17.53 11.28 12.27
N ALA A 103 -17.56 9.97 12.00
CA ALA A 103 -18.52 9.29 11.12
C ALA A 103 -19.56 8.55 11.97
#